data_AF-A0A4Y7RRI7-F1
#
_entry.id   AF-A0A4Y7RRI7-F1
#
_cell.length_a   1.000
_cell.length_b   1.000
_cell.length_c   1.000
_cell.angle_alpha   90.00
_cell.angle_beta   90.00
_cell.angle_gamma   90.00
#
_symmetry.space_group_name_H-M   'P 1'
#
loop_
_entity.id
_entity.type
_entity.pdbx_description
1 polymer ?
#
loop_
_entity_poly.entity_id
_entity_poly.type
_entity_poly.pdbx_seq_one_letter_code
_entity_poly.pdbx_strand_id
1 'polypeptide(L)'
;MSRRWLICVLLMCLLAGAAAAGCGKMSVNKGEQSDTSRVSATGEPSPCLSFFALTHEGKEVIKCASADLNGDNIEDLVVIYRESEEKNSMLVVLGGTGECQCTNEVPAPVSNQMITFKDIDNKPPLEFIVQGMKGANVGYAIYRVEGTSLEDLFGEGMKDCC
;
A
#
# COMPACT_ATOMS: atom_id res chain seq x y z
N MET A 1 -40.01 66.08 -9.27
CA MET A 1 -38.74 66.34 -9.98
C MET A 1 -37.67 65.41 -9.44
N SER A 2 -37.19 64.50 -10.28
CA SER A 2 -35.86 63.88 -10.30
C SER A 2 -35.26 63.22 -9.03
N ARG A 3 -34.92 61.94 -9.24
CA ARG A 3 -33.66 61.22 -8.90
C ARG A 3 -33.60 60.38 -7.61
N ARG A 4 -33.36 59.08 -7.86
CA ARG A 4 -32.34 58.19 -7.26
C ARG A 4 -32.57 57.71 -5.82
N TRP A 5 -32.86 56.43 -5.64
CA TRP A 5 -32.03 55.49 -4.87
C TRP A 5 -32.51 54.05 -5.08
N LEU A 6 -31.53 53.16 -5.26
CA LEU A 6 -31.59 51.70 -5.16
C LEU A 6 -32.47 51.17 -4.01
N ILE A 7 -32.95 49.93 -4.15
CA ILE A 7 -32.99 48.82 -3.16
C ILE A 7 -34.24 47.94 -3.40
N CYS A 8 -34.13 46.65 -3.06
CA CYS A 8 -35.12 45.57 -3.12
C CYS A 8 -35.13 44.71 -4.39
N VAL A 9 -33.97 44.11 -4.61
CA VAL A 9 -33.76 42.70 -5.00
C VAL A 9 -34.98 41.80 -4.75
N LEU A 10 -35.56 41.35 -5.86
CA LEU A 10 -35.96 39.97 -6.18
C LEU A 10 -36.11 38.99 -4.99
N LEU A 11 -37.35 38.73 -4.62
CA LEU A 11 -37.77 37.58 -3.82
C LEU A 11 -38.80 36.81 -4.65
N MET A 12 -38.33 35.81 -5.39
CA MET A 12 -39.15 34.79 -6.06
C MET A 12 -38.47 33.45 -5.81
N CYS A 13 -38.94 32.78 -4.75
CA CYS A 13 -38.69 31.37 -4.51
C CYS A 13 -39.77 30.53 -5.22
N LEU A 14 -39.45 29.23 -5.36
CA LEU A 14 -40.29 28.09 -5.76
C LEU A 14 -40.18 27.74 -7.26
N LEU A 15 -39.93 26.50 -7.70
CA LEU A 15 -39.74 25.20 -7.06
C LEU A 15 -39.24 24.19 -8.12
N ALA A 16 -38.41 23.25 -7.68
CA ALA A 16 -38.31 21.83 -8.07
C ALA A 16 -38.01 21.38 -9.53
N GLY A 17 -37.01 20.51 -9.69
CA GLY A 17 -37.00 19.51 -10.77
C GLY A 17 -35.63 19.03 -11.27
N ALA A 18 -35.13 17.94 -10.66
CA ALA A 18 -34.18 16.92 -11.12
C ALA A 18 -33.43 17.05 -12.47
N ALA A 19 -32.09 16.90 -12.43
CA ALA A 19 -31.34 15.79 -13.07
C ALA A 19 -29.83 16.00 -12.87
N ALA A 20 -29.18 15.01 -12.25
CA ALA A 20 -27.74 14.94 -12.10
C ALA A 20 -27.08 14.59 -13.45
N ALA A 21 -26.10 15.40 -13.87
CA ALA A 21 -25.13 15.05 -14.90
C ALA A 21 -23.75 15.56 -14.44
N GLY A 22 -23.19 14.92 -13.42
CA GLY A 22 -21.83 15.14 -12.99
C GLY A 22 -20.87 14.41 -13.93
N CYS A 23 -20.39 15.07 -14.98
CA CYS A 23 -19.22 14.62 -15.74
C CYS A 23 -17.94 15.01 -14.98
N GLY A 24 -17.70 14.33 -13.86
CA GLY A 24 -16.39 14.31 -13.22
C GLY A 24 -15.52 13.31 -13.96
N LYS A 25 -14.56 13.81 -14.76
CA LYS A 25 -13.53 12.97 -15.38
C LYS A 25 -12.72 12.32 -14.26
N MET A 26 -12.96 11.03 -14.02
CA MET A 26 -12.09 10.18 -13.21
C MET A 26 -10.73 10.13 -13.90
N SER A 27 -9.77 10.90 -13.38
CA SER A 27 -8.37 10.73 -13.75
C SER A 27 -7.96 9.36 -13.20
N VAL A 28 -7.78 8.40 -14.10
CA VAL A 28 -7.13 7.13 -13.80
C VAL A 28 -5.72 7.48 -13.39
N ASN A 29 -5.50 7.56 -12.07
CA ASN A 29 -4.16 7.67 -11.53
C ASN A 29 -3.48 6.34 -11.85
N LYS A 30 -2.65 6.34 -12.90
CA LYS A 30 -1.73 5.24 -13.19
C LYS A 30 -0.84 5.13 -11.95
N GLY A 31 -1.13 4.14 -11.11
CA GLY A 31 -0.18 3.69 -10.11
C GLY A 31 1.11 3.34 -10.83
N GLU A 32 2.12 4.16 -10.66
CA GLU A 32 3.47 3.92 -11.14
C GLU A 32 4.00 2.66 -10.46
N GLN A 33 3.92 1.54 -11.19
CA GLN A 33 4.70 0.34 -10.91
C GLN A 33 6.17 0.67 -11.14
N SER A 34 6.96 0.70 -10.07
CA SER A 34 8.41 0.62 -10.14
C SER A 34 8.81 -0.79 -9.71
N ASP A 35 9.15 -1.61 -10.70
CA ASP A 35 10.07 -2.72 -10.51
C ASP A 35 11.44 -2.17 -10.14
N THR A 36 12.09 -2.83 -9.18
CA THR A 36 13.42 -2.51 -8.61
C THR A 36 13.58 -1.14 -7.95
N SER A 37 13.56 -1.17 -6.61
CA SER A 37 14.13 -0.21 -5.65
C SER A 37 13.86 1.27 -5.91
N ARG A 38 13.01 1.88 -5.08
CA ARG A 38 13.33 3.22 -4.58
C ARG A 38 14.55 3.08 -3.67
N VAL A 39 15.74 2.98 -4.29
CA VAL A 39 16.95 3.51 -3.67
C VAL A 39 16.62 4.97 -3.37
N SER A 40 16.86 5.40 -2.14
CA SER A 40 16.67 6.78 -1.72
C SER A 40 17.26 7.73 -2.76
N ALA A 41 16.78 8.96 -2.88
CA ALA A 41 17.32 9.98 -3.80
C ALA A 41 18.84 10.22 -3.63
N THR A 42 19.45 9.66 -2.58
CA THR A 42 20.87 9.70 -2.21
C THR A 42 21.71 8.50 -2.69
N GLY A 43 21.11 7.44 -3.27
CA GLY A 43 21.86 6.23 -3.66
C GLY A 43 21.99 5.17 -2.54
N GLU A 44 21.61 5.51 -1.31
CA GLU A 44 21.76 4.64 -0.14
C GLU A 44 20.51 3.77 0.11
N PRO A 45 20.69 2.52 0.58
CA PRO A 45 19.58 1.67 1.00
C PRO A 45 18.81 2.32 2.16
N SER A 46 17.50 2.07 2.23
CA SER A 46 16.70 2.56 3.36
C SER A 46 17.20 1.93 4.68
N PRO A 47 16.99 2.60 5.84
CA PRO A 47 17.31 2.03 7.14
C PRO A 47 16.67 0.65 7.35
N CYS A 48 15.40 0.49 6.96
CA CYS A 48 14.67 -0.77 7.05
C CYS A 48 15.27 -1.88 6.15
N LEU A 49 15.73 -1.54 4.94
CA LEU A 49 16.38 -2.52 4.07
C LEU A 49 17.76 -2.94 4.61
N SER A 50 18.50 -1.98 5.17
CA SER A 50 19.79 -2.27 5.82
C SER A 50 19.60 -3.15 7.05
N PHE A 51 18.58 -2.87 7.86
CA PHE A 51 18.21 -3.70 9.01
C PHE A 51 17.79 -5.12 8.58
N PHE A 52 17.01 -5.25 7.51
CA PHE A 52 16.67 -6.55 6.94
C PHE A 52 17.94 -7.33 6.55
N ALA A 53 18.84 -6.71 5.79
CA ALA A 53 20.07 -7.36 5.32
C ALA A 53 20.97 -7.85 6.47
N LEU A 54 20.99 -7.12 7.60
CA LEU A 54 21.74 -7.50 8.80
C LEU A 54 21.08 -8.66 9.57
N THR A 55 19.76 -8.68 9.63
CA THR A 55 19.01 -9.69 10.41
C THR A 55 18.73 -10.98 9.63
N HIS A 56 18.75 -10.91 8.29
CA HIS A 56 18.47 -11.99 7.36
C HIS A 56 19.68 -12.23 6.43
N GLU A 57 20.86 -12.39 7.03
CA GLU A 57 22.11 -12.51 6.28
C GLU A 57 22.05 -13.65 5.23
N GLY A 58 22.46 -13.33 4.00
CA GLY A 58 22.47 -14.28 2.88
C GLY A 58 21.11 -14.53 2.23
N LYS A 59 20.02 -13.93 2.71
CA LYS A 59 18.71 -14.03 2.07
C LYS A 59 18.59 -13.05 0.90
N GLU A 60 18.16 -13.55 -0.25
CA GLU A 60 17.96 -12.73 -1.45
C GLU A 60 16.60 -12.02 -1.38
N VAL A 61 16.62 -10.68 -1.44
CA VAL A 61 15.39 -9.87 -1.57
C VAL A 61 14.85 -9.98 -3.00
N ILE A 62 13.62 -10.46 -3.14
CA ILE A 62 12.95 -10.65 -4.43
C ILE A 62 12.15 -9.41 -4.80
N LYS A 63 11.44 -8.84 -3.84
CA LYS A 63 10.63 -7.64 -4.02
C LYS A 63 10.52 -6.93 -2.68
N CYS A 64 10.55 -5.61 -2.70
CA CYS A 64 10.26 -4.82 -1.53
C CYS A 64 9.54 -3.53 -1.92
N ALA A 65 8.76 -2.98 -0.99
CA ALA A 65 8.07 -1.72 -1.18
C ALA A 65 7.88 -1.02 0.17
N SER A 66 8.04 0.31 0.19
CA SER A 66 7.93 1.12 1.40
C SER A 66 6.61 1.88 1.47
N ALA A 67 6.05 1.97 2.67
CA ALA A 67 4.92 2.83 3.03
C ALA A 67 4.86 2.93 4.58
N ASP A 68 4.15 3.92 5.12
CA ASP A 68 3.76 3.92 6.54
C ASP A 68 2.63 2.90 6.72
N LEU A 69 2.94 1.74 7.30
CA LEU A 69 2.01 0.61 7.43
C LEU A 69 1.34 0.55 8.80
N ASN A 70 1.96 1.12 9.82
CA ASN A 70 1.44 1.12 11.19
C ASN A 70 0.78 2.46 11.61
N GLY A 71 0.90 3.51 10.79
CA GLY A 71 0.31 4.83 11.01
C GLY A 71 1.13 5.77 11.91
N ASP A 72 2.43 5.51 12.10
CA ASP A 72 3.31 6.33 12.95
C ASP A 72 4.01 7.48 12.19
N ASN A 73 3.74 7.61 10.89
CA ASN A 73 4.36 8.56 9.94
C ASN A 73 5.85 8.28 9.65
N ILE A 74 6.32 7.06 9.86
CA ILE A 74 7.65 6.57 9.49
C ILE A 74 7.46 5.53 8.37
N GLU A 75 8.34 5.52 7.37
CA GLU A 75 8.28 4.49 6.34
C GLU A 75 8.72 3.12 6.90
N ASP A 76 7.82 2.15 6.77
CA ASP A 76 8.07 0.73 6.92
C ASP A 76 8.49 0.12 5.57
N LEU A 77 8.89 -1.16 5.59
CA LEU A 77 9.29 -1.89 4.39
C LEU A 77 8.67 -3.29 4.36
N VAL A 78 7.80 -3.55 3.38
CA VAL A 78 7.41 -4.93 3.03
C VAL A 78 8.58 -5.57 2.30
N VAL A 79 9.00 -6.75 2.73
CA VAL A 79 10.10 -7.50 2.10
C VAL A 79 9.61 -8.90 1.75
N ILE A 80 9.66 -9.26 0.47
CA ILE A 80 9.56 -10.63 -0.03
C ILE A 80 10.96 -11.11 -0.36
N TYR A 81 11.35 -12.25 0.20
CA TYR A 81 12.70 -12.77 0.08
C TYR A 81 12.72 -14.29 -0.08
N ARG A 82 13.83 -14.81 -0.60
CA ARG A 82 13.99 -16.23 -0.91
C ARG A 82 14.39 -17.03 0.31
N GLU A 83 13.55 -18.00 0.68
CA GLU A 83 13.88 -19.00 1.69
C GLU A 83 14.66 -20.17 1.10
N SER A 84 14.24 -20.63 -0.08
CA SER A 84 14.85 -21.70 -0.86
C SER A 84 14.46 -21.54 -2.33
N GLU A 85 14.95 -22.40 -3.23
CA GLU A 85 14.64 -22.31 -4.67
C GLU A 85 13.13 -22.31 -4.97
N GLU A 86 12.31 -23.00 -4.16
CA GLU A 86 10.86 -23.16 -4.41
C GLU A 86 9.97 -22.45 -3.39
N LYS A 87 10.56 -21.64 -2.49
CA LYS A 87 9.83 -21.01 -1.39
C LYS A 87 10.32 -19.59 -1.14
N ASN A 88 9.36 -18.66 -1.06
CA ASN A 88 9.61 -17.31 -0.59
C ASN A 88 8.88 -17.07 0.74
N SER A 89 9.44 -16.19 1.55
CA SER A 89 8.82 -15.63 2.74
C SER A 89 8.60 -14.14 2.56
N MET A 90 7.67 -13.59 3.33
CA MET A 90 7.42 -12.17 3.46
C MET A 90 7.35 -11.77 4.92
N LEU A 91 7.86 -10.59 5.22
CA LEU A 91 7.63 -9.90 6.48
C LEU A 91 7.56 -8.38 6.23
N VAL A 92 7.22 -7.63 7.26
CA VAL A 92 7.37 -6.18 7.29
C VAL A 92 8.50 -5.82 8.26
N VAL A 93 9.41 -4.97 7.82
CA VAL A 93 10.34 -4.25 8.71
C VAL A 93 9.68 -2.93 9.07
N LEU A 94 9.26 -2.81 10.32
CA LEU A 94 8.69 -1.61 10.88
C LEU A 94 9.81 -0.60 11.16
N GLY A 95 9.67 0.59 10.60
CA GLY A 95 10.49 1.74 10.92
C GLY A 95 10.20 2.25 12.33
N GLY A 96 11.16 2.96 12.90
CA GLY A 96 11.00 3.54 14.23
C GLY A 96 11.97 4.70 14.46
N THR A 97 11.63 5.60 15.37
CA THR A 97 12.49 6.72 15.83
C THR A 97 13.59 6.23 16.77
N GLY A 98 14.22 5.09 16.46
CA GLY A 98 15.28 4.46 17.23
C GLY A 98 15.81 3.20 16.55
N GLU A 99 15.03 2.13 16.55
CA GLU A 99 15.38 0.85 15.94
C GLU A 99 14.24 0.34 15.07
N CYS A 100 14.62 -0.35 13.99
CA CYS A 100 13.67 -1.11 13.19
C CYS A 100 13.35 -2.44 13.87
N GLN A 101 12.18 -3.01 13.57
CA GLN A 101 11.81 -4.34 14.05
C GLN A 101 11.07 -5.13 12.96
N CYS A 102 11.25 -6.44 12.91
CA CYS A 102 10.49 -7.28 11.99
C CYS A 102 9.17 -7.73 12.61
N THR A 103 8.14 -7.88 11.77
CA THR A 103 6.95 -8.66 12.11
C THR A 103 7.24 -10.16 12.09
N ASN A 104 6.23 -10.99 12.37
CA ASN A 104 6.29 -12.40 11.97
C ASN A 104 6.44 -12.55 10.45
N GLU A 105 6.97 -13.70 10.05
CA GLU A 105 7.04 -14.13 8.66
C GLU A 105 5.74 -14.82 8.22
N VAL A 106 5.39 -14.63 6.95
CA VAL A 106 4.31 -15.34 6.27
C VAL A 106 4.80 -15.87 4.91
N PRO A 107 4.24 -16.96 4.36
CA PRO A 107 4.58 -17.41 3.01
C PRO A 107 4.25 -16.36 1.95
N ALA A 108 5.08 -16.31 0.89
CA ALA A 108 4.90 -15.37 -0.21
C ALA A 108 4.93 -16.07 -1.57
N PRO A 109 4.27 -15.53 -2.61
CA PRO A 109 4.22 -16.19 -3.92
C PRO A 109 5.60 -16.46 -4.50
N VAL A 110 5.76 -17.56 -5.25
CA VAL A 110 7.05 -18.01 -5.79
C VAL A 110 7.57 -17.14 -6.94
N SER A 111 6.67 -16.65 -7.80
CA SER A 111 7.01 -15.77 -8.93
C SER A 111 5.98 -14.66 -9.16
N ASN A 112 6.35 -13.69 -10.01
CA ASN A 112 5.50 -12.56 -10.43
C ASN A 112 4.90 -11.77 -9.27
N GLN A 113 5.71 -11.48 -8.25
CA GLN A 113 5.26 -10.81 -7.03
C GLN A 113 4.90 -9.35 -7.29
N MET A 114 3.71 -8.96 -6.86
CA MET A 114 3.27 -7.57 -6.84
C MET A 114 2.85 -7.19 -5.44
N ILE A 115 3.24 -5.99 -5.02
CA ILE A 115 2.83 -5.36 -3.75
C ILE A 115 2.10 -4.07 -4.11
N THR A 116 0.86 -3.92 -3.63
CA THR A 116 0.04 -2.72 -3.85
C THR A 116 -0.48 -2.21 -2.52
N PHE A 117 -0.11 -0.98 -2.14
CA PHE A 117 -0.67 -0.34 -0.95
C PHE A 117 -2.07 0.18 -1.23
N LYS A 118 -3.00 -0.04 -0.29
CA LYS A 118 -4.38 0.41 -0.44
C LYS A 118 -4.99 0.63 0.93
N ASP A 119 -5.44 1.86 1.17
CA ASP A 119 -6.35 2.16 2.28
C ASP A 119 -7.76 1.71 1.88
N ILE A 120 -8.16 0.53 2.35
CA ILE A 120 -9.41 -0.16 2.01
C ILE A 120 -10.55 0.33 2.90
N ASP A 121 -10.27 0.62 4.17
CA ASP A 121 -11.28 1.01 5.15
C ASP A 121 -11.17 2.45 5.68
N ASN A 122 -10.27 3.26 5.11
CA ASN A 122 -10.05 4.68 5.40
C ASN A 122 -9.58 4.95 6.83
N LYS A 123 -8.75 4.06 7.38
CA LYS A 123 -8.13 4.22 8.71
C LYS A 123 -6.75 3.53 8.75
N PRO A 124 -5.84 4.00 9.61
CA PRO A 124 -4.66 3.21 9.95
C PRO A 124 -5.05 1.97 10.77
N PRO A 125 -4.20 0.92 10.80
CA PRO A 125 -2.98 0.72 10.00
C PRO A 125 -3.27 0.50 8.50
N LEU A 126 -2.37 0.92 7.60
CA LEU A 126 -2.57 0.85 6.13
C LEU A 126 -2.46 -0.59 5.62
N GLU A 127 -3.42 -1.03 4.78
CA GLU A 127 -3.36 -2.35 4.15
C GLU A 127 -2.50 -2.38 2.90
N PHE A 128 -2.06 -3.59 2.56
CA PHE A 128 -1.43 -3.87 1.28
C PHE A 128 -1.87 -5.21 0.71
N ILE A 129 -1.88 -5.28 -0.60
CA ILE A 129 -2.25 -6.46 -1.37
C ILE A 129 -0.97 -7.07 -1.92
N VAL A 130 -0.80 -8.36 -1.71
CA VAL A 130 0.24 -9.16 -2.33
C VAL A 130 -0.38 -10.10 -3.33
N GLN A 131 0.19 -10.18 -4.52
CA GLN A 131 -0.24 -11.09 -5.58
C GLN A 131 0.97 -11.77 -6.18
N GLY A 132 0.77 -12.98 -6.72
CA GLY A 132 1.80 -13.68 -7.46
C GLY A 132 1.39 -15.09 -7.82
N MET A 133 2.37 -15.91 -8.18
CA MET A 133 2.14 -17.19 -8.85
C MET A 133 3.09 -18.30 -8.41
N LYS A 134 2.69 -19.55 -8.66
CA LYS A 134 3.55 -20.74 -8.73
C LYS A 134 3.08 -21.63 -9.87
N GLY A 135 3.82 -21.63 -10.97
CA GLY A 135 3.36 -22.26 -12.21
C GLY A 135 2.03 -21.66 -12.68
N ALA A 136 0.98 -22.48 -12.78
CA ALA A 136 -0.36 -22.03 -13.18
C ALA A 136 -1.22 -21.51 -12.01
N ASN A 137 -0.77 -21.68 -10.76
CA ASN A 137 -1.53 -21.24 -9.59
C ASN A 137 -1.28 -19.75 -9.36
N VAL A 138 -2.37 -19.00 -9.18
CA VAL A 138 -2.34 -17.57 -8.86
C VAL A 138 -2.92 -17.40 -7.47
N GLY A 139 -2.29 -16.56 -6.65
CA GLY A 139 -2.83 -16.18 -5.35
C GLY A 139 -2.80 -14.68 -5.14
N TYR A 140 -3.69 -14.22 -4.29
CA TYR A 140 -3.70 -12.87 -3.75
C TYR A 140 -4.09 -12.88 -2.28
N ALA A 141 -3.54 -11.95 -1.50
CA ALA A 141 -3.97 -11.70 -0.14
C ALA A 141 -3.86 -10.21 0.23
N ILE A 142 -4.71 -9.81 1.18
CA ILE A 142 -4.75 -8.50 1.80
C ILE A 142 -4.15 -8.65 3.19
N TYR A 143 -3.12 -7.87 3.47
CA TYR A 143 -2.43 -7.87 4.74
C TYR A 143 -2.55 -6.53 5.45
N ARG A 144 -2.48 -6.57 6.78
CA ARG A 144 -2.33 -5.41 7.64
C ARG A 144 -1.35 -5.71 8.77
N VAL A 145 -0.59 -4.72 9.18
CA VAL A 145 0.24 -4.82 10.39
C VAL A 145 -0.57 -4.43 11.61
N GLU A 146 -0.66 -5.33 12.59
CA GLU A 146 -1.29 -5.11 13.89
C GLU A 146 -0.22 -5.24 15.00
N GLY A 147 0.32 -4.11 15.46
CA GLY A 147 1.44 -4.09 16.38
C GLY A 147 2.72 -4.64 15.75
N THR A 148 3.10 -5.86 16.10
CA THR A 148 4.24 -6.60 15.48
C THR A 148 3.79 -7.82 14.70
N SER A 149 2.48 -8.00 14.52
CA SER A 149 1.94 -9.08 13.72
C SER A 149 1.61 -8.60 12.32
N LEU A 150 2.00 -9.38 11.32
CA LEU A 150 1.55 -9.28 9.94
C LEU A 150 0.37 -10.23 9.76
N GLU A 151 -0.83 -9.66 9.71
CA GLU A 151 -2.10 -10.39 9.69
C GLU A 151 -2.64 -10.54 8.27
N ASP A 152 -3.04 -11.76 7.89
CA ASP A 152 -3.80 -12.04 6.67
C ASP A 152 -5.28 -11.73 6.92
N LEU A 153 -5.75 -10.61 6.37
CA LEU A 153 -7.15 -10.21 6.49
C LEU A 153 -8.05 -11.00 5.55
N PHE A 154 -7.50 -11.42 4.41
CA PHE A 154 -8.19 -12.19 3.38
C PHE A 154 -7.19 -12.70 2.36
N GLY A 155 -7.25 -14.00 2.03
CA GLY A 155 -6.43 -14.60 0.99
C GLY A 155 -7.17 -15.64 0.15
N GLU A 156 -6.87 -15.68 -1.14
CA GLU A 156 -7.36 -16.68 -2.08
C GLU A 156 -6.20 -17.20 -2.95
N GLY A 157 -6.11 -18.52 -3.13
CA GLY A 157 -5.06 -19.16 -3.94
C GLY A 157 -3.64 -19.12 -3.35
N MET A 158 -3.43 -18.44 -2.22
CA MET A 158 -2.10 -18.29 -1.60
C MET A 158 -1.44 -19.62 -1.20
N LYS A 159 -2.24 -20.59 -0.73
CA LYS A 159 -1.74 -21.91 -0.32
C LYS A 159 -1.08 -22.68 -1.47
N ASP A 160 -1.50 -22.42 -2.69
CA ASP A 160 -1.03 -23.13 -3.89
C ASP A 160 0.03 -22.34 -4.67
N CYS A 161 0.23 -21.06 -4.33
CA CYS A 161 1.18 -20.17 -5.02
C CYS A 161 2.43 -19.80 -4.19
N CYS A 162 2.47 -20.12 -2.89
CA CYS A 162 3.61 -19.85 -2.00
C CYS A 162 4.55 -21.06 -1.82
#